data_AF-A0A0L8A9B5-F1
#
_entry.id   AF-A0A0L8A9B5-F1
#
_cell.length_a   1.000
_cell.length_b   1.000
_cell.length_c   1.000
_cell.angle_alpha   90.00
_cell.angle_beta   90.00
_cell.angle_gamma   90.00
#
_symmetry.space_group_name_H-M   'P 1'
#
loop_
_entity.id
_entity.type
_entity.pdbx_description
1 polymer ?
#
loop_
_entity_poly.entity_id
_entity_poly.type
_entity_poly.pdbx_seq_one_letter_code
_entity_poly.pdbx_strand_id
1 'polypeptide(L)'
;MKIKIFLSAALSMPLLASCVQDRGCLLRVANQDHDSSSSQKIHADMDELIHSRPVDGAREVNAELVVSQLELSREGRRNRRIFYVLTDGGGKFLTAGTCGIDEDQCASVIVKRMIAFCERM
;
A
#
# COMPACT_ATOMS: atom_id res chain seq x y z
N MET A 1 11.65 35.50 60.17
CA MET A 1 11.19 34.19 60.70
C MET A 1 9.69 34.28 60.91
N LYS A 2 8.77 33.47 60.38
CA LYS A 2 8.80 32.20 59.64
C LYS A 2 7.61 32.24 58.64
N ILE A 3 7.83 31.84 57.39
CA ILE A 3 6.77 31.53 56.41
C ILE A 3 6.81 30.01 56.23
N LYS A 4 5.71 29.29 56.51
CA LYS A 4 5.46 27.90 56.05
C LYS A 4 3.94 27.66 55.89
N ILE A 5 3.45 27.63 54.64
CA ILE A 5 2.98 26.48 53.82
C ILE A 5 1.60 25.95 54.22
N PHE A 6 0.65 26.00 53.26
CA PHE A 6 -0.27 24.88 53.00
C PHE A 6 -0.40 24.67 51.48
N LEU A 7 -0.15 23.43 51.06
CA LEU A 7 -0.37 22.85 49.73
C LEU A 7 -1.87 22.85 49.39
N SER A 8 -2.21 23.02 48.11
CA SER A 8 -3.24 22.20 47.47
C SER A 8 -2.98 22.17 45.96
N ALA A 9 -2.56 21.00 45.49
CA ALA A 9 -2.44 20.66 44.09
C ALA A 9 -3.84 20.54 43.47
N ALA A 10 -4.07 21.21 42.34
CA ALA A 10 -5.14 20.86 41.42
C ALA A 10 -4.49 20.38 40.12
N LEU A 11 -4.27 19.06 40.06
CA LEU A 11 -3.82 18.34 38.87
C LEU A 11 -4.89 18.42 37.78
N SER A 12 -4.51 19.03 36.66
CA SER A 12 -4.74 18.57 35.28
C SER A 12 -5.97 17.70 34.97
N MET A 13 -6.84 18.21 34.09
CA MET A 13 -7.48 17.38 33.07
C MET A 13 -7.24 17.99 31.68
N PRO A 14 -6.25 17.52 30.91
CA PRO A 14 -6.33 17.67 29.47
C PRO A 14 -7.43 16.73 29.01
N LEU A 15 -8.52 17.27 28.48
CA LEU A 15 -9.46 16.51 27.65
C LEU A 15 -8.65 15.92 26.49
N LEU A 16 -8.26 14.66 26.63
CA LEU A 16 -7.81 13.84 25.51
C LEU A 16 -9.03 13.66 24.61
N ALA A 17 -9.24 14.62 23.71
CA ALA A 17 -9.95 14.34 22.48
C ALA A 17 -9.11 13.28 21.76
N SER A 18 -9.38 12.01 22.03
CA SER A 18 -8.97 10.92 21.18
C SER A 18 -9.63 11.18 19.84
N CYS A 19 -8.91 11.85 18.94
CA CYS A 19 -9.15 11.71 17.51
C CYS A 19 -8.93 10.23 17.21
N VAL A 20 -9.99 9.43 17.30
CA VAL A 20 -10.03 8.12 16.64
C VAL A 20 -10.02 8.44 15.17
N GLN A 21 -8.82 8.62 14.64
CA GLN A 21 -8.60 8.68 13.22
C GLN A 21 -8.77 7.25 12.77
N ASP A 22 -9.97 6.91 12.30
CA ASP A 22 -10.21 5.65 11.60
C ASP A 22 -9.27 5.66 10.40
N ARG A 23 -8.12 4.99 10.56
CA ARG A 23 -7.13 4.89 9.51
C ARG A 23 -7.70 3.87 8.52
N GLY A 24 -8.02 4.35 7.33
CA GLY A 24 -8.38 3.52 6.17
C GLY A 24 -7.24 2.56 5.80
N CYS A 25 -7.56 1.55 4.99
CA CYS A 25 -6.57 0.56 4.59
C CYS A 25 -5.52 1.28 3.75
N LEU A 26 -4.29 1.33 4.25
CA LEU A 26 -3.21 2.02 3.60
C LEU A 26 -2.64 1.12 2.52
N LEU A 27 -2.98 1.43 1.27
CA LEU A 27 -2.37 0.78 0.12
C LEU A 27 -1.11 1.55 -0.27
N ARG A 28 0.00 0.86 -0.43
CA ARG A 28 1.23 1.45 -0.98
C ARG A 28 1.79 0.60 -2.09
N VAL A 29 2.51 1.23 -2.99
CA VAL A 29 3.24 0.55 -4.05
C VAL A 29 4.68 1.04 -4.11
N ALA A 30 5.60 0.10 -4.31
CA ALA A 30 7.01 0.35 -4.54
C ALA A 30 7.44 -0.31 -5.85
N ASN A 31 8.18 0.41 -6.69
CA ASN A 31 8.77 -0.13 -7.90
C ASN A 31 10.25 -0.48 -7.67
N GLN A 32 10.58 -1.77 -7.67
CA GLN A 32 11.96 -2.26 -7.57
C GLN A 32 12.67 -2.30 -8.94
N ASP A 33 11.91 -2.24 -10.03
CA ASP A 33 12.39 -2.24 -11.41
C ASP A 33 12.34 -0.82 -12.00
N HIS A 34 13.21 0.04 -11.48
CA HIS A 34 13.23 1.47 -11.79
C HIS A 34 13.69 1.79 -13.22
N ASP A 35 14.40 0.88 -13.88
CA ASP A 35 14.90 1.07 -15.25
C ASP A 35 13.87 0.70 -16.33
N SER A 36 12.76 0.06 -15.94
CA SER A 36 11.68 -0.33 -16.84
C SER A 36 10.61 0.77 -16.93
N SER A 37 10.49 1.40 -18.10
CA SER A 37 9.42 2.38 -18.38
C SER A 37 8.02 1.79 -18.19
N SER A 38 7.84 0.50 -18.46
CA SER A 38 6.60 -0.21 -18.18
C SER A 38 6.31 -0.34 -16.69
N SER A 39 7.33 -0.65 -15.89
CA SER A 39 7.18 -0.76 -14.43
C SER A 39 6.87 0.62 -13.82
N GLN A 40 7.47 1.69 -14.35
CA GLN A 40 7.16 3.07 -13.98
C GLN A 40 5.71 3.47 -14.32
N LYS A 41 5.24 3.14 -15.53
CA LYS A 41 3.86 3.42 -15.94
C LYS A 41 2.86 2.72 -15.01
N ILE A 42 3.05 1.42 -14.78
CA ILE A 42 2.15 0.64 -13.90
C ILE A 42 2.19 1.14 -12.46
N HIS A 43 3.36 1.56 -11.96
CA HIS A 43 3.47 2.21 -10.66
C HIS A 43 2.61 3.48 -10.58
N ALA A 44 2.70 4.36 -11.58
CA ALA A 44 1.88 5.56 -11.65
C ALA A 44 0.37 5.26 -11.75
N ASP A 45 -0.02 4.31 -12.60
CA ASP A 45 -1.42 3.89 -12.76
C ASP A 45 -1.97 3.29 -11.45
N MET A 46 -1.16 2.52 -10.71
CA MET A 46 -1.53 2.01 -9.40
C MET A 46 -1.70 3.12 -8.37
N ASP A 47 -0.77 4.08 -8.33
CA ASP A 47 -0.88 5.25 -7.45
C ASP A 47 -2.18 6.01 -7.75
N GLU A 48 -2.51 6.29 -9.02
CA GLU A 48 -3.75 6.97 -9.40
C GLU A 48 -5.00 6.19 -8.93
N LEU A 49 -5.03 4.87 -9.14
CA LEU A 49 -6.14 4.02 -8.73
C LEU A 49 -6.31 3.96 -7.20
N ILE A 50 -5.21 3.90 -6.45
CA ILE A 50 -5.25 3.91 -4.98
C ILE A 50 -5.80 5.24 -4.47
N HIS A 51 -5.34 6.37 -5.03
CA HIS A 51 -5.78 7.70 -4.59
C HIS A 51 -7.23 8.01 -4.98
N SER A 52 -7.71 7.47 -6.11
CA SER A 52 -9.10 7.68 -6.56
C SER A 52 -10.13 6.87 -5.77
N ARG A 53 -9.72 5.80 -5.08
CA ARG A 53 -10.62 4.93 -4.30
C ARG A 53 -10.00 4.56 -2.96
N PRO A 54 -10.09 5.45 -1.95
CA PRO A 54 -9.69 5.11 -0.60
C PRO A 54 -10.54 3.94 -0.08
N VAL A 55 -9.91 3.07 0.70
CA VAL A 55 -10.53 1.88 1.30
C VAL A 55 -10.54 2.08 2.81
N ASP A 56 -11.61 1.72 3.49
CA ASP A 56 -11.71 1.80 4.95
C ASP A 56 -11.02 0.61 5.64
N GLY A 57 -10.43 0.81 6.83
CA GLY A 57 -9.89 -0.26 7.69
C GLY A 57 -8.45 -0.06 8.20
N ALA A 58 -8.12 -0.49 9.43
CA ALA A 58 -6.86 -0.14 10.11
C ALA A 58 -5.54 -0.79 9.59
N ARG A 59 -5.50 -1.28 8.35
CA ARG A 59 -4.45 -2.21 7.86
C ARG A 59 -3.63 -1.62 6.74
N GLU A 60 -2.42 -2.13 6.52
CA GLU A 60 -1.56 -1.71 5.42
C GLU A 60 -1.26 -2.90 4.51
N VAL A 61 -1.40 -2.71 3.20
CA VAL A 61 -1.04 -3.67 2.17
C VAL A 61 -0.08 -2.99 1.20
N ASN A 62 1.10 -3.57 1.06
CA ASN A 62 2.17 -3.07 0.22
C ASN A 62 2.28 -3.94 -1.03
N ALA A 63 2.40 -3.31 -2.19
CA ALA A 63 2.69 -3.97 -3.45
C ALA A 63 4.12 -3.62 -3.90
N GLU A 64 4.90 -4.63 -4.22
CA GLU A 64 6.24 -4.48 -4.78
C GLU A 64 6.23 -4.95 -6.23
N LEU A 65 6.48 -4.05 -7.17
CA LEU A 65 6.75 -4.40 -8.57
C LEU A 65 8.20 -4.84 -8.67
N VAL A 66 8.45 -6.09 -9.01
CA VAL A 66 9.79 -6.71 -8.88
C VAL A 66 10.56 -6.69 -10.18
N VAL A 67 9.94 -7.15 -11.28
CA VAL A 67 10.59 -7.23 -12.60
C VAL A 67 9.53 -7.13 -13.71
N SER A 68 9.83 -6.37 -14.77
CA SER A 68 9.18 -6.46 -16.08
C SER A 68 10.03 -7.26 -17.06
N GLN A 69 9.48 -8.37 -17.57
CA GLN A 69 10.16 -9.22 -18.54
C GLN A 69 9.44 -9.20 -19.89
N LEU A 70 10.21 -9.07 -20.96
CA LEU A 70 9.77 -9.33 -22.32
C LEU A 70 9.94 -10.81 -22.64
N GLU A 71 8.84 -11.51 -22.81
CA GLU A 71 8.77 -12.90 -23.20
C GLU A 71 8.51 -13.02 -24.71
N LEU A 72 9.22 -13.91 -25.38
CA LEU A 72 8.93 -14.29 -26.76
C LEU A 72 8.14 -15.60 -26.74
N SER A 73 6.89 -15.54 -27.20
CA SER A 73 6.09 -16.74 -27.40
C SER A 73 6.68 -17.61 -28.53
N ARG A 74 6.31 -18.90 -28.55
CA ARG A 74 6.69 -19.83 -29.63
C ARG A 74 6.24 -19.34 -31.02
N GLU A 75 5.21 -18.52 -31.07
CA GLU A 75 4.64 -17.93 -32.30
C GLU A 75 5.35 -16.61 -32.69
N GLY A 76 6.42 -16.23 -32.00
CA GLY A 76 7.17 -14.99 -32.25
C GLY A 76 6.49 -13.72 -31.73
N ARG A 77 5.34 -13.84 -31.05
CA ARG A 77 4.70 -12.68 -30.39
C ARG A 77 5.52 -12.27 -29.18
N ARG A 78 5.76 -10.97 -29.06
CA ARG A 78 6.36 -10.36 -27.86
C ARG A 78 5.26 -10.12 -26.84
N ASN A 79 5.42 -10.75 -25.69
CA ASN A 79 4.55 -10.62 -24.54
C ASN A 79 5.33 -9.93 -23.43
N ARG A 80 4.66 -9.10 -22.64
CA ARG A 80 5.25 -8.50 -21.44
C ARG A 80 4.61 -9.11 -20.22
N ARG A 81 5.44 -9.44 -19.23
CA ARG A 81 5.02 -9.99 -17.94
C ARG A 81 5.61 -9.17 -16.82
N ILE A 82 4.76 -8.72 -15.91
CA ILE A 82 5.18 -8.03 -14.68
C ILE A 82 5.03 -8.99 -13.52
N PHE A 83 6.07 -9.06 -12.69
CA PHE A 83 6.08 -9.83 -11.45
C PHE A 83 5.87 -8.88 -10.29
N TYR A 84 4.95 -9.23 -9.38
CA TYR A 84 4.69 -8.43 -8.19
C TYR A 84 4.55 -9.31 -6.95
N VAL A 85 4.84 -8.72 -5.79
CA VAL A 85 4.67 -9.32 -4.46
C VAL A 85 3.76 -8.41 -3.63
N LEU A 86 2.87 -9.00 -2.84
CA LEU A 86 2.06 -8.30 -1.86
C LEU A 86 2.50 -8.69 -0.45
N THR A 87 2.70 -7.69 0.41
CA THR A 87 3.03 -7.85 1.82
C THR A 87 2.08 -7.03 2.69
N ASP A 88 1.99 -7.35 3.99
CA ASP A 88 1.32 -6.48 4.95
C ASP A 88 2.25 -5.32 5.40
N GLY A 89 1.75 -4.41 6.24
CA GLY A 89 2.53 -3.30 6.80
C GLY A 89 3.76 -3.71 7.62
N GLY A 90 3.83 -4.97 8.08
CA GLY A 90 4.99 -5.53 8.77
C GLY A 90 5.99 -6.21 7.82
N GLY A 91 5.72 -6.21 6.51
CA GLY A 91 6.53 -6.90 5.51
C GLY A 91 6.27 -8.41 5.44
N LYS A 92 5.23 -8.92 6.09
CA LYS A 92 4.87 -10.34 6.00
C LYS A 92 4.29 -10.64 4.62
N PHE A 93 4.78 -11.71 4.00
CA PHE A 93 4.28 -12.18 2.72
C PHE A 93 2.77 -12.50 2.76
N LEU A 94 2.02 -11.94 1.81
CA LEU A 94 0.62 -12.27 1.57
C LEU A 94 0.46 -13.15 0.32
N THR A 95 0.98 -12.69 -0.81
CA THR A 95 0.93 -13.43 -2.09
C THR A 95 1.95 -12.87 -3.09
N ALA A 96 2.20 -13.62 -4.16
CA ALA A 96 2.92 -13.14 -5.33
C ALA A 96 2.15 -13.52 -6.59
N GLY A 97 2.35 -12.76 -7.66
CA GLY A 97 1.67 -13.02 -8.91
C GLY A 97 2.35 -12.39 -10.09
N THR A 98 1.73 -12.64 -11.24
CA THR A 98 2.10 -12.00 -12.50
C THR A 98 0.86 -11.45 -13.18
N CYS A 99 1.04 -10.36 -13.92
CA CYS A 99 0.05 -9.86 -14.86
C CYS A 99 0.65 -9.93 -16.27
N GLY A 100 -0.19 -10.26 -17.26
CA GLY A 100 0.21 -10.40 -18.67
C GLY A 100 -0.59 -9.47 -19.58
N ILE A 101 0.11 -8.89 -20.56
CA ILE A 101 -0.30 -8.13 -21.76
C ILE A 101 -1.63 -7.36 -21.71
N ASP A 102 -1.81 -6.56 -20.68
CA ASP A 102 -2.32 -5.21 -20.83
C ASP A 102 -1.83 -4.42 -19.62
N GLU A 103 -0.93 -3.46 -19.84
CA GLU A 103 -0.38 -2.63 -18.75
C GLU A 103 -1.52 -1.90 -18.03
N ASP A 104 -2.51 -1.46 -18.82
CA ASP A 104 -3.66 -0.69 -18.36
C ASP A 104 -4.56 -1.54 -17.43
N GLN A 105 -4.54 -2.87 -17.58
CA GLN A 105 -5.28 -3.78 -16.69
C GLN A 105 -4.45 -4.26 -15.50
N CYS A 106 -3.12 -4.24 -15.60
CA CYS A 106 -2.24 -4.77 -14.57
C CYS A 106 -2.41 -4.01 -13.24
N ALA A 107 -2.39 -2.68 -13.29
CA ALA A 107 -2.60 -1.84 -12.12
C ALA A 107 -3.93 -2.17 -11.42
N SER A 108 -5.02 -2.25 -12.20
CA SER A 108 -6.35 -2.61 -11.69
C SER A 108 -6.39 -3.99 -11.02
N VAL A 109 -5.75 -4.99 -11.63
CA VAL A 109 -5.68 -6.35 -11.08
C VAL A 109 -4.94 -6.37 -9.73
N ILE A 110 -3.81 -5.69 -9.64
CA ILE A 110 -2.99 -5.66 -8.42
C ILE A 110 -3.75 -4.91 -7.33
N VAL A 111 -4.26 -3.69 -7.61
CA VAL A 111 -5.02 -2.89 -6.64
C VAL A 111 -6.25 -3.65 -6.15
N LYS A 112 -7.02 -4.28 -7.04
CA LYS A 112 -8.18 -5.10 -6.65
C LYS A 112 -7.80 -6.24 -5.69
N ARG A 113 -6.64 -6.86 -5.88
CA ARG A 113 -6.14 -7.88 -4.95
C ARG A 113 -5.75 -7.27 -3.60
N MET A 114 -5.09 -6.12 -3.59
CA MET A 114 -4.74 -5.42 -2.35
C MET A 114 -5.99 -5.08 -1.54
N ILE A 115 -7.02 -4.51 -2.19
CA ILE A 115 -8.32 -4.21 -1.56
C ILE A 115 -8.94 -5.49 -0.96
N ALA A 116 -8.91 -6.59 -1.70
CA ALA A 116 -9.45 -7.85 -1.19
C ALA A 116 -8.73 -8.36 0.07
N PHE A 117 -7.43 -8.08 0.23
CA PHE A 117 -6.71 -8.39 1.48
C PHE A 117 -7.09 -7.45 2.63
N CYS A 118 -7.43 -6.20 2.34
CA CYS A 118 -8.01 -5.30 3.33
C CYS A 118 -9.37 -5.79 3.82
N GLU A 119 -10.23 -6.30 2.93
CA GLU A 119 -11.61 -6.70 3.24
C GLU A 119 -11.76 -8.08 3.89
N ARG A 120 -10.85 -9.04 3.60
CA ARG A 120 -11.03 -10.46 3.99
C ARG A 120 -10.34 -10.89 5.28
N MET A 121 -9.43 -10.08 5.83
CA MET A 121 -8.67 -10.45 7.03
C MET A 121 -9.19 -9.71 8.24
#